data_AF-A0A5A5RZE7-F1
#
_entry.id   AF-A0A5A5RZE7-F1
#
_cell.length_a   1.000
_cell.length_b   1.000
_cell.length_c   1.000
_cell.angle_alpha   90.00
_cell.angle_beta   90.00
_cell.angle_gamma   90.00
#
_symmetry.space_group_name_H-M   'P 1'
#
loop_
_entity.id
_entity.type
_entity.pdbx_description
1 polymer ?
#
loop_
_entity_poly.entity_id
_entity_poly.type
_entity_poly.pdbx_seq_one_letter_code
_entity_poly.pdbx_strand_id
1 'polypeptide(L)'
;MPLAFCLKPITFVPQQTEKRYSICGTWEKLADAIYRGGAKELSKLGGASVGQEKTVWAENISPQMNVDINRSPSFGYFRDKLRHLSQEESR
;
A
#
# COMPACT_ATOMS: atom_id res chain seq x y z
N MET A 1 61.38 -11.14 1.60
CA MET A 1 59.99 -11.50 1.95
C MET A 1 59.19 -10.23 2.24
N PRO A 2 58.55 -9.58 1.25
CA PRO A 2 57.51 -8.61 1.52
C PRO A 2 56.12 -9.25 1.32
N LEU A 3 55.32 -9.15 2.38
CA LEU A 3 53.93 -9.58 2.47
C LEU A 3 53.05 -8.79 1.49
N ALA A 4 52.39 -9.50 0.57
CA ALA A 4 51.37 -8.92 -0.30
C ALA A 4 50.03 -8.85 0.45
N PHE A 5 49.63 -7.67 0.90
CA PHE A 5 48.29 -7.42 1.44
C PHE A 5 47.33 -7.14 0.27
N CYS A 6 46.76 -8.21 -0.29
CA CYS A 6 45.77 -8.11 -1.36
C CYS A 6 44.39 -7.81 -0.74
N LEU A 7 44.07 -6.52 -0.59
CA LEU A 7 42.72 -6.07 -0.24
C LEU A 7 41.77 -6.43 -1.39
N LYS A 8 40.94 -7.47 -1.21
CA LYS A 8 39.85 -7.76 -2.16
C LYS A 8 38.86 -6.60 -2.12
N PRO A 9 38.43 -6.08 -3.28
CA PRO A 9 37.45 -5.01 -3.33
C PRO A 9 36.13 -5.47 -2.73
N ILE A 10 35.50 -4.59 -1.96
CA ILE A 10 34.14 -4.74 -1.46
C ILE A 10 33.23 -4.88 -2.69
N THR A 11 32.80 -6.10 -2.99
CA THR A 11 31.76 -6.34 -3.99
C THR A 11 30.47 -5.71 -3.46
N PHE A 12 30.03 -4.64 -4.12
CA PHE A 12 28.70 -4.08 -3.99
C PHE A 12 27.68 -5.20 -4.27
N VAL A 13 27.02 -5.68 -3.22
CA VAL A 13 25.84 -6.55 -3.38
C VAL A 13 24.76 -5.66 -3.99
N PRO A 14 24.29 -5.90 -5.22
CA PRO A 14 23.18 -5.13 -5.75
C PRO A 14 22.00 -5.38 -4.82
N GLN A 15 21.51 -4.29 -4.21
CA GLN A 15 20.28 -4.29 -3.45
C GLN A 15 19.21 -4.91 -4.37
N GLN A 16 18.77 -6.12 -4.05
CA GLN A 16 17.66 -6.76 -4.73
C GLN A 16 16.50 -5.76 -4.62
N THR A 17 16.15 -5.17 -5.77
CA THR A 17 14.92 -4.41 -5.91
C THR A 17 13.81 -5.45 -5.86
N GLU A 18 13.51 -5.89 -4.64
CA GLU A 18 12.27 -6.58 -4.33
C GLU A 18 11.18 -5.79 -5.03
N LYS A 19 10.64 -6.42 -6.07
CA LYS A 19 9.54 -5.92 -6.88
C LYS A 19 8.35 -5.94 -5.94
N ARG A 20 8.31 -4.98 -5.00
CA ARG A 20 7.14 -4.67 -4.20
C ARG A 20 6.06 -4.51 -5.24
N TYR A 21 5.09 -5.42 -5.23
CA TYR A 21 3.94 -5.39 -6.09
C TYR A 21 3.27 -4.03 -5.87
N SER A 22 3.72 -3.03 -6.62
CA SER A 22 2.91 -1.90 -6.99
C SER A 22 1.76 -2.57 -7.67
N ILE A 23 0.67 -2.81 -6.93
CA ILE A 23 -0.61 -3.12 -7.53
C ILE A 23 -1.05 -1.81 -8.18
N CYS A 24 -0.36 -1.49 -9.26
CA CYS A 24 -0.67 -0.46 -10.22
C CYS A 24 -2.07 -0.80 -10.73
N GLY A 25 -3.03 0.09 -10.54
CA GLY A 25 -4.42 -0.15 -10.91
C GLY A 25 -5.44 -0.18 -9.77
N THR A 26 -5.05 -0.13 -8.48
CA THR A 26 -6.05 -0.20 -7.40
C THR A 26 -6.89 1.07 -7.31
N TRP A 27 -6.25 2.25 -7.35
CA TRP A 27 -6.99 3.51 -7.27
C TRP A 27 -7.66 3.85 -8.60
N GLU A 28 -7.09 3.37 -9.71
CA GLU A 28 -7.65 3.52 -11.05
C GLU A 28 -8.98 2.78 -11.18
N LYS A 29 -9.05 1.52 -10.70
CA LYS A 29 -10.31 0.76 -10.66
C LYS A 29 -11.37 1.43 -9.81
N LEU A 30 -10.97 2.00 -8.67
CA LEU A 30 -11.88 2.75 -7.82
C LEU A 30 -12.37 4.01 -8.55
N ALA A 31 -11.46 4.78 -9.17
CA ALA A 31 -11.80 5.96 -9.95
C ALA A 31 -12.78 5.62 -11.10
N ASP A 32 -12.56 4.54 -11.84
CA ASP A 32 -13.46 4.11 -12.92
C ASP A 32 -14.88 3.77 -12.42
N ALA A 33 -15.01 3.34 -11.16
CA ALA A 33 -16.30 3.03 -10.56
C ALA A 33 -17.06 4.25 -10.02
N ILE A 34 -16.35 5.25 -9.47
CA ILE A 34 -16.99 6.34 -8.71
C ILE A 34 -16.72 7.75 -9.23
N TYR A 35 -15.63 7.96 -9.99
CA TYR A 35 -15.26 9.26 -10.52
C TYR A 35 -15.79 9.44 -11.94
N ARG A 36 -16.42 10.59 -12.21
CA ARG A 36 -16.95 10.87 -13.56
C ARG A 36 -15.79 11.00 -14.56
N GLY A 37 -15.76 10.12 -15.56
CA GLY A 37 -14.66 10.05 -16.53
C GLY A 37 -13.51 9.12 -16.10
N GLY A 38 -13.62 8.49 -14.93
CA GLY A 38 -12.73 7.45 -14.47
C GLY A 38 -11.30 7.90 -14.20
N ALA A 39 -10.41 6.93 -14.08
CA ALA A 39 -8.98 7.14 -13.85
C ALA A 39 -8.32 7.97 -14.96
N LYS A 40 -8.81 7.83 -16.20
CA LYS A 40 -8.28 8.52 -17.37
C LYS A 40 -8.48 10.03 -17.27
N GLU A 41 -9.66 10.51 -16.89
CA GLU A 41 -9.88 11.96 -16.74
C GLU A 41 -9.22 12.48 -15.46
N LEU A 42 -9.29 11.73 -14.36
CA LEU A 42 -8.70 12.15 -13.10
C LEU A 42 -7.17 12.28 -13.16
N SER A 43 -6.49 11.35 -13.85
CA SER A 43 -5.03 11.39 -13.99
C SER A 43 -4.51 12.61 -14.77
N LYS A 44 -5.30 13.16 -15.70
CA LYS A 44 -4.95 14.39 -16.43
C LYS A 44 -4.90 15.63 -15.53
N LEU A 45 -5.62 15.61 -14.41
CA LEU A 45 -5.64 16.69 -13.43
C LEU A 45 -4.41 16.70 -12.51
N GLY A 46 -3.52 15.72 -12.66
CA GLY A 46 -2.26 15.61 -11.91
C GLY A 46 -2.38 14.92 -10.55
N GLY A 47 -1.23 14.61 -9.96
CA GLY A 47 -1.14 13.79 -8.76
C GLY A 47 -1.78 14.40 -7.50
N ALA A 48 -1.79 15.73 -7.38
CA ALA A 48 -2.44 16.42 -6.26
C ALA A 48 -3.96 16.20 -6.26
N SER A 49 -4.60 16.33 -7.42
CA SER A 49 -6.03 16.11 -7.61
C SER A 49 -6.41 14.65 -7.33
N VAL A 50 -5.61 13.70 -7.81
CA VAL A 50 -5.77 12.26 -7.47
C VAL A 50 -5.67 12.04 -5.95
N GLY A 51 -4.74 12.72 -5.28
CA GLY A 51 -4.58 12.66 -3.83
C GLY A 51 -5.80 13.21 -3.08
N GLN A 52 -6.34 14.34 -3.51
CA GLN A 52 -7.54 14.95 -2.92
C GLN A 52 -8.75 14.03 -3.05
N GLU A 53 -8.97 13.44 -4.23
CA GLU A 53 -10.04 12.47 -4.44
C GLU A 53 -9.88 11.24 -3.54
N LYS A 54 -8.66 10.72 -3.39
CA LYS A 54 -8.39 9.60 -2.46
C LYS A 54 -8.76 9.93 -1.02
N THR A 55 -8.50 11.15 -0.56
CA THR A 55 -8.94 11.62 0.76
C THR A 55 -10.46 11.61 0.87
N VAL A 56 -11.15 12.21 -0.10
CA VAL A 56 -12.62 12.23 -0.15
C VAL A 56 -13.20 10.81 -0.13
N TRP A 57 -12.61 9.88 -0.88
CA TRP A 57 -13.05 8.48 -0.89
C TRP A 57 -12.81 7.80 0.45
N ALA A 58 -11.67 8.03 1.09
CA ALA A 58 -11.38 7.47 2.41
C ALA A 58 -12.39 7.96 3.47
N GLU A 59 -12.76 9.24 3.43
CA GLU A 59 -13.71 9.85 4.36
C GLU A 59 -15.14 9.33 4.16
N ASN A 60 -15.56 9.13 2.91
CA ASN A 60 -16.96 8.79 2.59
C ASN A 60 -17.23 7.29 2.51
N ILE A 61 -16.27 6.49 2.02
CA ILE A 61 -16.47 5.05 1.81
C ILE A 61 -16.21 4.27 3.10
N SER A 62 -15.15 4.61 3.84
CA SER A 62 -14.73 3.83 5.03
C SER A 62 -15.84 3.68 6.09
N PRO A 63 -16.62 4.73 6.43
CA PRO A 63 -17.69 4.62 7.42
C PRO A 63 -18.86 3.73 6.98
N GLN A 64 -19.05 3.55 5.67
CA GLN A 64 -20.11 2.71 5.12
C GLN A 64 -19.70 1.23 5.05
N MET A 65 -18.41 0.91 5.24
CA MET A 65 -17.92 -0.46 5.23
C MET A 65 -18.26 -1.17 6.56
N ASN A 66 -19.03 -2.24 6.47
CA ASN A 66 -19.20 -3.14 7.61
C ASN A 66 -17.94 -4.02 7.78
N VAL A 67 -17.17 -3.70 8.83
CA VAL A 67 -15.88 -4.32 9.16
C VAL A 67 -16.01 -5.82 9.50
N ASP A 68 -17.17 -6.27 9.97
CA ASP A 68 -17.38 -7.65 10.40
C ASP A 68 -17.65 -8.61 9.25
N ILE A 69 -18.27 -8.12 8.16
CA ILE A 69 -18.68 -8.93 7.01
C ILE A 69 -17.81 -8.71 5.76
N ASN A 70 -16.64 -8.08 5.90
CA ASN A 70 -15.73 -7.92 4.78
C ASN A 70 -15.21 -9.29 4.30
N ARG A 71 -15.42 -9.58 3.00
CA ARG A 71 -15.09 -10.89 2.39
C ARG A 71 -13.61 -11.10 2.08
N SER A 72 -12.76 -10.07 2.25
CA SER A 72 -11.33 -10.18 1.99
C SER A 72 -10.63 -10.97 3.10
N PRO A 73 -9.98 -12.11 2.80
CA PRO A 73 -9.28 -12.90 3.80
C PRO A 73 -8.15 -12.14 4.50
N SER A 74 -7.42 -11.30 3.76
CA SER A 74 -6.32 -10.51 4.32
C SER A 74 -6.83 -9.42 5.27
N PHE A 75 -7.97 -8.79 4.96
CA PHE A 75 -8.58 -7.81 5.83
C PHE A 75 -9.09 -8.46 7.13
N GLY A 76 -9.74 -9.63 7.02
CA GLY A 76 -10.19 -10.40 8.17
C GLY A 76 -9.03 -10.72 9.12
N TYR A 77 -7.92 -11.26 8.60
CA TYR A 77 -6.72 -11.54 9.39
C TYR A 77 -6.18 -10.29 10.10
N PHE A 78 -6.07 -9.16 9.39
CA PHE A 78 -5.59 -7.90 9.93
C PHE A 78 -6.47 -7.39 11.08
N ARG A 79 -7.79 -7.32 10.85
CA ARG A 79 -8.80 -6.92 11.84
C ARG A 79 -8.71 -7.77 13.10
N ASP A 80 -8.65 -9.09 12.93
CA ASP A 80 -8.66 -10.03 14.06
C ASP A 80 -7.38 -9.90 14.90
N LYS A 81 -6.24 -9.65 14.25
CA LYS A 81 -4.98 -9.36 14.97
C LYS A 81 -5.01 -8.04 15.73
N LEU A 82 -5.56 -6.98 15.15
CA LEU A 82 -5.71 -5.71 15.88
C LEU A 82 -6.64 -5.86 17.10
N ARG A 83 -7.75 -6.58 16.95
CA ARG A 83 -8.68 -6.85 18.05
C ARG A 83 -8.01 -7.64 19.18
N HIS A 84 -7.20 -8.64 18.83
CA HIS A 84 -6.43 -9.41 19.81
C HIS A 84 -5.46 -8.52 20.60
N LEU A 85 -4.66 -7.70 19.90
CA LEU A 85 -3.69 -6.81 20.52
C LEU A 85 -4.35 -5.80 21.47
N SER A 86 -5.51 -5.25 21.08
CA SER A 86 -6.28 -4.33 21.93
C SER A 86 -6.80 -4.98 23.21
N GLN A 87 -7.05 -6.30 23.21
CA GLN A 87 -7.53 -7.04 24.38
C GLN A 87 -6.37 -7.41 25.33
N GLU A 88 -5.18 -7.67 24.79
CA GLU A 88 -3.98 -7.96 25.58
C GLU A 88 -3.49 -6.75 26.38
N GLU A 89 -3.61 -5.53 25.82
CA GLU A 89 -3.22 -4.29 26.51
C GLU A 89 -4.12 -3.96 27.70
N SER A 90 -5.36 -4.45 27.70
CA SER A 90 -6.32 -4.26 28.79
C SER A 90 -6.19 -5.26 29.96
N ARG A 91 -5.19 -6.14 29.94
CA ARG A 91 -4.93 -7.17 30.96
C ARG A 91 -3.67 -6.89 31.76
#